data_AF-A0A2H5QS64-F1
#
_entry.id   AF-A0A2H5QS64-F1
#
_cell.length_a   1.000
_cell.length_b   1.000
_cell.length_c   1.000
_cell.angle_alpha   90.00
_cell.angle_beta   90.00
_cell.angle_gamma   90.00
#
_symmetry.space_group_name_H-M   'P 1'
#
loop_
_entity.id
_entity.type
_entity.pdbx_description
1 polymer ?
#
loop_
_entity_poly.entity_id
_entity_poly.type
_entity_poly.pdbx_seq_one_letter_code
_entity_poly.pdbx_strand_id
1 'polypeptide(L)'
;MVKKKEHIAVAMSLGIILAMTTLSNLTTDQSALLAFKARVVDYQSVLTNIWSISYPICTWIGISCGSRHQRVTALNLSDIGLGGTIPPHLGNLTFLVSLDVAHNNFHGHLPNELGQLRRLRFIRFGFNK
;
A
#
# COMPACT_ATOMS: atom_id res chain seq x y z
N MET A 1 -20.57 47.48 -51.89
CA MET A 1 -19.13 47.24 -52.15
C MET A 1 -18.45 47.01 -50.81
N VAL A 2 -18.49 45.80 -50.26
CA VAL A 2 -17.44 44.76 -50.35
C VAL A 2 -16.03 45.29 -50.08
N LYS A 3 -15.52 45.05 -48.86
CA LYS A 3 -14.28 44.29 -48.68
C LYS A 3 -14.30 43.54 -47.34
N LYS A 4 -14.44 42.23 -47.51
CA LYS A 4 -14.30 41.13 -46.55
C LYS A 4 -12.86 41.15 -46.01
N LYS A 5 -12.65 41.10 -44.69
CA LYS A 5 -11.37 40.71 -44.09
C LYS A 5 -11.58 39.41 -43.34
N GLU A 6 -10.72 38.46 -43.64
CA GLU A 6 -10.79 37.08 -43.23
C GLU A 6 -10.19 36.86 -41.83
N HIS A 7 -10.82 35.91 -41.16
CA HIS A 7 -10.44 35.09 -40.02
C HIS A 7 -8.95 35.08 -39.56
N ILE A 8 -8.76 35.33 -38.27
CA ILE A 8 -7.94 34.43 -37.43
C ILE A 8 -8.81 34.09 -36.21
N ALA A 9 -9.31 32.86 -36.20
CA ALA A 9 -9.94 32.28 -35.01
C ALA A 9 -8.83 31.90 -34.03
N VAL A 10 -8.78 32.54 -32.86
CA VAL A 10 -8.05 31.99 -31.71
C VAL A 10 -9.06 31.19 -30.92
N ALA A 11 -9.17 29.90 -31.24
CA ALA A 11 -9.78 28.93 -30.36
C ALA A 11 -8.83 28.73 -29.16
N MET A 12 -9.12 29.37 -28.03
CA MET A 12 -8.65 28.85 -26.74
C MET A 12 -9.75 27.95 -26.18
N SER A 13 -9.83 26.75 -26.76
CA SER A 13 -10.64 25.66 -26.26
C SER A 13 -10.15 25.23 -24.87
N LEU A 14 -11.12 25.11 -23.96
CA LEU A 14 -11.07 24.59 -22.59
C LEU A 14 -9.76 23.89 -22.21
N GLY A 15 -8.97 24.55 -21.38
CA GLY A 15 -8.11 23.84 -20.45
C GLY A 15 -9.00 23.10 -19.45
N ILE A 16 -9.32 21.84 -19.71
CA ILE A 16 -9.58 20.90 -18.62
C ILE A 16 -8.22 20.72 -17.94
N ILE A 17 -7.91 21.61 -17.00
CA ILE A 17 -6.95 21.25 -15.94
C ILE A 17 -7.70 20.19 -15.14
N LEU A 18 -7.55 18.93 -15.53
CA LEU A 18 -7.63 17.84 -14.58
C LEU A 18 -6.55 18.17 -13.57
N ALA A 19 -6.95 18.82 -12.47
CA ALA A 19 -6.11 18.88 -11.29
C ALA A 19 -5.78 17.42 -10.98
N MET A 20 -4.55 17.00 -11.31
CA MET A 20 -3.97 15.76 -10.84
C MET A 20 -3.88 15.87 -9.32
N THR A 21 -4.99 15.64 -8.64
CA THR A 21 -5.07 15.51 -7.19
C THR A 21 -4.86 14.06 -6.76
N THR A 22 -4.35 13.20 -7.65
CA THR A 22 -4.34 11.74 -7.46
C THR A 22 -3.00 11.13 -7.04
N LEU A 23 -2.05 11.86 -6.42
CA LEU A 23 -0.81 11.24 -5.95
C LEU A 23 -0.26 11.68 -4.57
N SER A 24 -0.79 12.72 -3.92
CA SER A 24 -0.03 13.39 -2.85
C SER A 24 -0.47 13.13 -1.41
N ASN A 25 -1.43 12.23 -1.13
CA ASN A 25 -1.70 11.81 0.25
C ASN A 25 -1.77 10.28 0.38
N LEU A 26 -0.71 9.62 -0.06
CA LEU A 26 -0.46 8.24 0.34
C LEU A 26 -0.07 8.27 1.82
N THR A 27 -0.95 7.82 2.71
CA THR A 27 -0.59 7.70 4.13
C THR A 27 0.66 6.83 4.25
N THR A 28 1.52 7.09 5.24
CA THR A 28 2.74 6.29 5.46
C THR A 28 2.45 4.79 5.55
N ASP A 29 1.28 4.41 6.05
CA ASP A 29 0.87 3.01 6.13
C ASP A 29 0.49 2.45 4.76
N GLN A 30 -0.26 3.21 3.95
CA GLN A 30 -0.59 2.78 2.60
C GLN A 30 0.65 2.65 1.72
N SER A 31 1.62 3.56 1.84
CA SER A 31 2.88 3.45 1.10
C SER A 31 3.70 2.23 1.51
N ALA A 32 3.78 1.96 2.81
CA ALA A 32 4.43 0.77 3.35
C ALA A 32 3.78 -0.52 2.83
N LEU A 33 2.45 -0.60 2.85
CA LEU A 33 1.70 -1.78 2.39
C LEU A 33 1.79 -1.98 0.87
N LEU A 34 1.72 -0.92 0.08
CA LEU A 34 1.91 -1.03 -1.38
C LEU A 34 3.34 -1.45 -1.73
N ALA A 35 4.34 -0.90 -1.02
CA ALA A 35 5.73 -1.31 -1.20
C ALA A 35 5.98 -2.76 -0.75
N PHE A 36 5.29 -3.21 0.30
CA PHE A 36 5.27 -4.61 0.70
C PHE A 36 4.70 -5.49 -0.41
N LYS A 37 3.49 -5.18 -0.90
CA LYS A 37 2.81 -5.90 -1.98
C LYS A 37 3.67 -6.00 -3.25
N ALA A 38 4.40 -4.94 -3.60
CA ALA A 38 5.24 -4.91 -4.78
C ALA A 38 6.53 -5.77 -4.68
N ARG A 39 6.93 -6.19 -3.48
CA ARG A 39 8.22 -6.88 -3.25
C ARG A 39 8.09 -8.33 -2.79
N VAL A 40 6.94 -8.73 -2.25
CA VAL A 40 6.70 -10.13 -1.92
C VAL A 40 6.43 -10.94 -3.18
N VAL A 41 6.73 -12.24 -3.12
CA VAL A 41 6.31 -13.18 -4.17
C VAL A 41 4.88 -13.61 -3.85
N ASP A 42 3.94 -13.27 -4.72
CA ASP A 42 2.51 -13.57 -4.58
C ASP A 42 2.10 -14.65 -5.60
N TYR A 43 2.35 -15.93 -5.27
CA TYR A 43 2.21 -17.05 -6.21
C TYR A 43 0.82 -17.20 -6.82
N GLN A 44 -0.23 -16.84 -6.07
CA GLN A 44 -1.63 -16.97 -6.51
C GLN A 44 -2.28 -15.60 -6.76
N SER A 45 -1.50 -14.51 -6.79
CA SER A 45 -2.03 -13.14 -6.92
C SER A 45 -3.06 -12.79 -5.84
N VAL A 46 -2.93 -13.38 -4.64
CA VAL A 46 -3.88 -13.21 -3.54
C VAL A 46 -3.96 -11.75 -3.11
N LEU A 47 -2.82 -11.08 -2.91
CA LEU A 47 -2.77 -9.66 -2.53
C LEU A 47 -3.33 -8.76 -3.62
N THR A 48 -3.21 -9.17 -4.88
CA THR A 48 -3.84 -8.45 -5.99
C THR A 48 -5.36 -8.42 -5.87
N ASN A 49 -5.95 -9.52 -5.42
CA ASN A 49 -7.40 -9.65 -5.27
C ASN A 49 -7.94 -9.01 -3.99
N ILE A 50 -7.20 -9.04 -2.88
CA ILE A 50 -7.70 -8.60 -1.57
C ILE A 50 -7.33 -7.16 -1.20
N TRP A 51 -6.28 -6.59 -1.80
CA TRP A 51 -5.83 -5.22 -1.56
C TRP A 51 -6.06 -4.35 -2.78
N SER A 52 -7.09 -3.50 -2.72
CA SER A 52 -7.48 -2.61 -3.79
C SER A 52 -7.38 -1.15 -3.38
N ILE A 53 -6.66 -0.36 -4.18
CA ILE A 53 -6.47 1.08 -3.97
C ILE A 53 -7.78 1.89 -4.09
N SER A 54 -8.85 1.27 -4.60
CA SER A 54 -10.17 1.88 -4.67
C SER A 54 -10.87 1.98 -3.30
N TYR A 55 -10.36 1.27 -2.28
CA TYR A 55 -10.92 1.25 -0.94
C TYR A 55 -9.89 1.69 0.11
N PRO A 56 -10.32 2.32 1.24
CA PRO A 56 -9.42 2.69 2.32
C PRO A 56 -8.63 1.49 2.86
N ILE A 57 -7.35 1.67 3.21
CA ILE A 57 -6.49 0.56 3.67
C ILE A 57 -7.03 -0.22 4.86
N CYS A 58 -7.83 0.43 5.72
CA CYS A 58 -8.41 -0.19 6.90
C CYS A 58 -9.54 -1.17 6.58
N THR A 59 -10.00 -1.23 5.32
CA THR A 59 -10.98 -2.21 4.84
C THR A 59 -10.33 -3.36 4.09
N TRP A 60 -9.02 -3.31 3.88
CA TRP A 60 -8.30 -4.40 3.21
C TRP A 60 -8.27 -5.63 4.11
N ILE A 61 -8.43 -6.81 3.50
CA ILE A 61 -8.41 -8.08 4.25
C ILE A 61 -7.04 -8.23 4.93
N GLY A 62 -7.08 -8.66 6.19
CA GLY A 62 -5.88 -8.84 7.01
C GLY A 62 -5.37 -7.56 7.67
N ILE A 63 -5.99 -6.41 7.45
CA ILE A 63 -5.57 -5.14 8.06
C ILE A 63 -6.58 -4.69 9.11
N SER A 64 -6.09 -4.24 10.26
CA SER A 64 -6.88 -3.53 11.26
C SER A 64 -6.23 -2.20 11.61
N CYS A 65 -7.05 -1.16 11.71
CA CYS A 65 -6.61 0.18 12.08
C CYS A 65 -7.11 0.58 13.47
N GLY A 66 -6.29 1.36 14.19
CA GLY A 66 -6.68 1.93 15.48
C GLY A 66 -7.67 3.09 15.31
N SER A 67 -8.73 3.09 16.12
CA SER A 67 -9.81 4.08 16.05
C SER A 67 -9.37 5.54 16.25
N ARG A 68 -8.32 5.77 17.05
CA ARG A 68 -7.85 7.14 17.40
C ARG A 68 -7.07 7.83 16.30
N HIS A 69 -6.20 7.10 15.61
CA HIS A 69 -5.25 7.68 14.65
C HIS A 69 -5.44 7.18 13.23
N GLN A 70 -6.34 6.21 13.01
CA GLN A 70 -6.57 5.57 11.72
C GLN A 70 -5.26 5.03 11.10
N ARG A 71 -4.38 4.53 11.96
CA ARG A 71 -3.11 3.89 11.62
C ARG A 71 -3.23 2.38 11.76
N VAL A 72 -2.49 1.64 10.95
CA VAL A 72 -2.46 0.17 10.98
C VAL A 72 -1.90 -0.32 12.31
N THR A 73 -2.69 -1.11 13.02
CA THR A 73 -2.35 -1.70 14.32
C THR A 73 -2.21 -3.21 14.26
N ALA A 74 -2.81 -3.88 13.27
CA ALA A 74 -2.60 -5.30 13.04
C ALA A 74 -2.49 -5.60 11.54
N LEU A 75 -1.56 -6.48 11.19
CA LEU A 75 -1.38 -7.05 9.87
C LEU A 75 -1.37 -8.58 10.01
N ASN A 76 -2.39 -9.24 9.46
CA ASN A 76 -2.52 -10.68 9.39
C ASN A 76 -2.55 -11.12 7.93
N LEU A 77 -1.46 -11.73 7.51
CA LEU A 77 -1.25 -12.35 6.21
C LEU A 77 -0.84 -13.81 6.39
N SER A 78 -1.34 -14.47 7.43
CA SER A 78 -1.04 -15.89 7.67
C SER A 78 -1.76 -16.77 6.64
N ASP A 79 -1.09 -17.83 6.18
CA ASP A 79 -1.71 -18.87 5.35
C ASP A 79 -2.36 -18.35 4.05
N ILE A 80 -1.68 -17.45 3.36
CA ILE A 80 -2.11 -16.95 2.04
C ILE A 80 -1.08 -17.20 0.94
N GLY A 81 -0.12 -18.08 1.20
CA GLY A 81 0.84 -18.55 0.21
C GLY A 81 1.84 -17.51 -0.29
N LEU A 82 2.17 -16.47 0.50
CA LEU A 82 3.22 -15.51 0.12
C LEU A 82 4.60 -16.15 0.20
N GLY A 83 5.56 -15.61 -0.56
CA GLY A 83 6.96 -16.01 -0.49
C GLY A 83 7.93 -14.85 -0.70
N GLY A 84 9.20 -15.19 -0.89
CA GLY A 84 10.28 -14.20 -0.96
C GLY A 84 10.84 -13.86 0.41
N THR A 85 11.46 -12.70 0.54
CA THR A 85 11.91 -12.16 1.84
C THR A 85 10.89 -11.15 2.38
N ILE A 86 10.90 -10.91 3.69
CA ILE A 86 10.06 -9.88 4.30
C ILE A 86 10.61 -8.50 3.90
N PRO A 87 9.84 -7.63 3.21
CA PRO A 87 10.32 -6.30 2.81
C PRO A 87 10.57 -5.37 4.01
N PRO A 88 11.64 -4.55 3.98
CA PRO A 88 11.97 -3.63 5.09
C PRO A 88 10.91 -2.55 5.34
N HIS A 89 10.07 -2.26 4.33
CA HIS A 89 8.99 -1.27 4.39
C HIS A 89 7.96 -1.57 5.47
N LEU A 90 7.85 -2.81 5.97
CA LEU A 90 7.04 -3.10 7.16
C LEU A 90 7.45 -2.28 8.38
N GLY A 91 8.72 -1.88 8.50
CA GLY A 91 9.21 -1.00 9.57
C GLY A 91 8.51 0.37 9.64
N ASN A 92 7.90 0.83 8.54
CA ASN A 92 7.18 2.09 8.47
C ASN A 92 5.77 2.04 9.09
N LEU A 93 5.25 0.84 9.41
CA LEU A 93 3.98 0.65 10.11
C LEU A 93 4.15 0.92 11.62
N THR A 94 4.57 2.13 11.99
CA THR A 94 5.03 2.46 13.36
C THR A 94 3.98 2.32 14.46
N PHE A 95 2.71 2.11 14.09
CA PHE A 95 1.59 1.85 15.01
C PHE A 95 1.25 0.36 15.16
N LEU A 96 1.95 -0.52 14.45
CA LEU A 96 1.70 -1.96 14.45
C LEU A 96 1.91 -2.55 15.84
N VAL A 97 0.91 -3.28 16.31
CA VAL A 97 0.89 -4.00 17.60
C VAL A 97 0.96 -5.51 17.37
N SER A 98 0.38 -5.99 16.26
CA SER A 98 0.37 -7.40 15.89
C SER A 98 0.82 -7.58 14.44
N LEU A 99 1.84 -8.41 14.23
CA LEU A 99 2.30 -8.86 12.91
C LEU A 99 2.22 -10.37 12.82
N ASP A 100 1.51 -10.84 11.81
CA ASP A 100 1.35 -12.26 11.56
C ASP A 100 1.51 -12.57 10.08
N VAL A 101 2.55 -13.33 9.78
CA VAL A 101 2.85 -13.84 8.43
C VAL A 101 3.20 -15.33 8.50
N ALA A 102 2.73 -16.03 9.54
CA ALA A 102 2.97 -17.45 9.72
C ALA A 102 2.32 -18.30 8.61
N HIS A 103 2.81 -19.53 8.42
CA HIS A 103 2.30 -20.45 7.39
C HIS A 103 2.39 -19.86 5.98
N ASN A 104 3.56 -19.35 5.61
CA ASN A 104 3.85 -18.87 4.27
C ASN A 104 5.16 -19.50 3.78
N ASN A 105 5.64 -19.04 2.64
CA ASN A 105 6.91 -19.43 2.01
C ASN A 105 7.98 -18.33 2.13
N PHE A 106 7.90 -17.47 3.15
CA PHE A 106 8.95 -16.49 3.40
C PHE A 106 10.25 -17.19 3.76
N HIS A 107 11.38 -16.59 3.40
CA HIS A 107 12.72 -17.09 3.70
C HIS A 107 13.71 -15.94 3.89
N GLY A 108 14.94 -16.28 4.27
CA GLY A 108 16.02 -15.31 4.47
C GLY A 108 15.94 -14.60 5.82
N HIS A 109 16.71 -13.53 5.95
CA HIS A 109 16.80 -12.78 7.20
C HIS A 109 15.63 -11.81 7.37
N LEU A 110 15.23 -11.58 8.63
CA LEU A 110 14.32 -10.50 8.96
C LEU A 110 15.00 -9.14 8.73
N PRO A 111 14.31 -8.15 8.13
CA PRO A 111 14.89 -6.83 7.94
C PRO A 111 15.07 -6.10 9.28
N ASN A 112 16.21 -5.41 9.43
CA ASN A 112 16.54 -4.66 10.66
C ASN A 112 15.52 -3.55 10.96
N GLU A 113 14.82 -3.07 9.93
CA GLU A 113 13.76 -2.08 9.99
C GLU A 113 12.57 -2.53 10.85
N LEU A 114 12.37 -3.83 11.08
CA LEU A 114 11.37 -4.31 12.05
C LEU A 114 11.67 -3.78 13.47
N GLY A 115 12.93 -3.45 13.78
CA GLY A 115 13.29 -2.79 15.03
C GLY A 115 12.68 -1.39 15.22
N GLN A 116 12.14 -0.77 14.16
CA GLN A 116 11.42 0.51 14.23
C GLN A 116 10.00 0.37 14.78
N LEU A 117 9.47 -0.85 14.84
CA LEU A 117 8.11 -1.16 15.29
C LEU A 117 8.01 -1.18 16.82
N ARG A 118 8.23 -0.01 17.44
CA ARG A 118 8.31 0.17 18.91
C ARG A 118 7.03 -0.19 19.67
N ARG A 119 5.91 -0.39 18.98
CA ARG A 119 4.60 -0.76 19.55
C ARG A 119 4.26 -2.24 19.38
N LEU A 120 5.08 -3.00 18.66
CA LEU A 120 4.84 -4.39 18.33
C LEU A 120 4.90 -5.25 19.59
N ARG A 121 3.87 -6.08 19.80
CA ARG A 121 3.73 -6.96 20.97
C ARG A 121 3.57 -8.41 20.59
N PHE A 122 2.94 -8.66 19.44
CA PHE A 122 2.66 -10.01 18.95
C PHE A 122 3.29 -10.18 17.58
N ILE A 123 4.11 -11.22 17.44
CA ILE A 123 4.80 -11.54 16.20
C ILE A 123 4.66 -13.03 15.95
N ARG A 124 4.16 -13.40 14.77
CA ARG A 124 4.10 -14.79 14.31
C ARG A 124 4.81 -14.92 12.96
N PHE A 125 5.97 -15.57 12.98
CA PHE A 125 6.77 -15.92 11.80
C PHE A 125 6.89 -17.44 11.57
N GLY A 126 6.33 -18.26 12.46
CA GLY A 126 6.45 -19.71 12.40
C GLY A 126 5.92 -20.31 11.08
N PHE A 127 6.39 -21.51 10.75
CA PHE A 127 5.99 -22.22 9.53
C PHE A 127 6.29 -21.39 8.25
N ASN A 128 7.50 -20.85 8.19
CA ASN A 128 8.15 -20.29 7.00
C ASN A 128 9.46 -21.07 6.74
N LYS A 129 10.15 -20.79 5.62
CA LYS A 129 11.35 -21.52 5.17
C LYS A 129 12.66 -20.93 5.72
#